data_AF-A0A914E3L5-F1
#
_entry.id   AF-A0A914E3L5-F1
#
_cell.length_a   1.000
_cell.length_b   1.000
_cell.length_c   1.000
_cell.angle_alpha   90.00
_cell.angle_beta   90.00
_cell.angle_gamma   90.00
#
_symmetry.space_group_name_H-M   'P 1'
#
loop_
_entity.id
_entity.type
_entity.pdbx_description
1 polymer ?
#
loop_
_entity_poly.entity_id
_entity_poly.type
_entity_poly.pdbx_seq_one_letter_code
_entity_poly.pdbx_strand_id
1 'polypeptide(L)' 'MNRVEAAFKQQEIVPQLLPVAPKESLRVIYEKSDEVNLGEELTPTQVQNEPQVSWDADSNALYTLVMAGWL' A
#
# COMPACT_ATOMS: atom_id res chain seq x y z
N MET A 1 -14.97 10.28 5.11
CA MET A 1 -14.17 9.29 4.36
C MET A 1 -12.85 9.93 4.02
N ASN A 2 -11.74 9.37 4.50
CA ASN A 2 -10.40 9.89 4.17
C ASN A 2 -9.95 9.35 2.79
N ARG A 3 -8.84 9.87 2.26
CA ARG A 3 -8.35 9.49 0.92
C ARG A 3 -8.02 7.99 0.82
N VAL A 4 -7.49 7.40 1.90
CA VAL A 4 -7.13 5.98 1.96
C VAL A 4 -8.37 5.10 1.87
N GLU A 5 -9.38 5.38 2.70
CA GLU A 5 -10.65 4.68 2.73
C GLU A 5 -11.39 4.78 1.38
N ALA A 6 -11.36 5.96 0.75
CA ALA A 6 -11.93 6.15 -0.58
C ALA A 6 -11.24 5.27 -1.63
N ALA A 7 -9.91 5.24 -1.65
CA ALA A 7 -9.15 4.44 -2.60
C ALA A 7 -9.38 2.93 -2.41
N PHE A 8 -9.36 2.44 -1.16
CA PHE A 8 -9.58 1.02 -0.87
C PHE A 8 -10.99 0.55 -1.24
N LYS A 9 -12.00 1.42 -1.14
CA LYS A 9 -13.36 1.13 -1.61
C LYS A 9 -13.48 1.20 -3.13
N GLN A 10 -12.86 2.20 -3.76
CA GLN A 10 -12.88 2.36 -5.23
C GLN A 10 -12.20 1.21 -5.97
N GLN A 11 -11.12 0.67 -5.39
CA GLN A 11 -10.39 -0.48 -5.92
C GLN A 11 -10.97 -1.83 -5.44
N GLU A 12 -12.13 -1.81 -4.78
CA GLU A 12 -12.86 -2.97 -4.24
C GLU A 12 -12.06 -3.88 -3.27
N ILE A 13 -10.91 -3.41 -2.80
CA ILE A 13 -10.10 -4.06 -1.76
C ILE A 13 -10.96 -4.25 -0.49
N VAL A 14 -11.83 -3.28 -0.21
CA VAL A 14 -12.92 -3.43 0.76
C VAL A 14 -14.23 -3.66 -0.01
N PRO A 15 -14.96 -4.77 0.24
CA PRO A 15 -14.73 -5.79 1.27
C PRO A 15 -13.92 -7.01 0.81
N GLN A 16 -13.45 -7.06 -0.44
CA GLN A 16 -13.03 -8.33 -1.05
C GLN A 16 -11.76 -8.94 -0.42
N LEU A 17 -10.79 -8.10 -0.03
CA LEU A 17 -9.54 -8.53 0.60
C LEU A 17 -9.50 -8.17 2.08
N LEU A 18 -10.02 -6.99 2.45
CA LEU A 18 -10.05 -6.49 3.82
C LEU A 18 -11.47 -6.07 4.21
N PRO A 19 -11.91 -6.36 5.44
CA PRO A 19 -13.24 -5.95 5.90
C PRO A 19 -13.36 -4.43 6.11
N VAL A 20 -12.25 -3.77 6.43
CA VAL A 20 -12.19 -2.33 6.74
C VAL A 20 -10.89 -1.74 6.19
N ALA A 21 -10.97 -0.52 5.64
CA ALA A 21 -9.79 0.19 5.15
C ALA A 21 -8.90 0.67 6.31
N PRO A 22 -7.57 0.71 6.13
CA PRO A 22 -6.67 1.29 7.10
C PRO A 22 -6.90 2.80 7.24
N LYS A 23 -6.48 3.36 8.39
CA LYS A 23 -6.60 4.79 8.67
C LYS A 23 -5.54 5.62 7.93
N GLU A 24 -4.38 5.03 7.71
CA GLU A 24 -3.18 5.68 7.16
C GLU A 24 -2.59 4.84 6.04
N SER A 25 -1.87 5.50 5.13
CA SER A 25 -1.14 4.86 4.04
C SER A 25 0.33 4.69 4.42
N LEU A 26 0.93 3.58 3.99
CA LEU A 26 2.37 3.43 4.00
C LEU A 26 2.99 4.25 2.86
N ARG A 27 4.16 4.82 3.10
CA ARG A 27 4.99 5.41 2.04
C ARG A 27 5.82 4.30 1.40
N VAL A 28 5.64 4.08 0.09
CA VAL A 28 6.28 3.00 -0.66
C VAL A 28 7.00 3.60 -1.86
N ILE A 29 8.29 3.30 -2.03
CA ILE A 29 9.10 3.78 -3.16
C ILE A 29 9.87 2.62 -3.77
N TYR A 30 9.77 2.46 -5.09
CA TYR A 30 10.67 1.60 -5.85
C TYR A 30 11.82 2.43 -6.43
N GLU A 31 13.02 1.85 -6.54
CA GLU A 31 14.24 2.58 -6.95
C GLU A 31 14.12 3.33 -8.27
N LYS A 32 13.27 2.86 -9.18
CA LYS A 32 13.07 3.40 -10.54
C LYS A 32 11.73 4.15 -10.69
N SER A 33 11.00 4.37 -9.60
CA SER A 33 9.71 5.05 -9.63
C SER A 33 9.67 6.19 -8.63
N ASP A 34 8.72 7.10 -8.87
CA ASP A 34 8.25 7.98 -7.82
C ASP A 34 7.52 7.17 -6.73
N GLU A 35 7.19 7.84 -5.63
CA GLU A 35 6.41 7.27 -4.55
C GLU A 35 5.06 6.74 -5.06
N VAL A 36 4.76 5.50 -4.70
CA VAL A 36 3.54 4.82 -5.16
C VAL A 36 2.31 5.50 -4.58
N ASN A 37 1.41 5.95 -5.46
CA ASN A 37 0.14 6.51 -5.03
C ASN A 37 -0.98 5.46 -5.02
N LEU A 38 -1.99 5.71 -4.19
CA LEU A 38 -3.13 4.82 -4.00
C LEU A 38 -3.91 4.62 -5.32
N GLY A 39 -3.76 3.44 -5.92
CA GLY A 39 -4.42 3.07 -7.18
C GLY A 39 -3.66 3.48 -8.44
N GLU A 40 -2.40 3.93 -8.32
CA GLU A 40 -1.54 4.18 -9.45
C GLU A 40 -1.10 2.87 -10.12
N GLU A 41 -1.16 2.82 -11.45
CA GLU A 41 -0.70 1.68 -12.21
C GLU A 41 0.82 1.76 -12.42
N LEU A 42 1.51 0.70 -12.01
CA LEU A 42 2.96 0.56 -12.19
C LEU A 42 3.27 -0.55 -13.20
N THR A 43 4.28 -0.33 -14.02
CA THR A 43 4.76 -1.32 -14.99
C THR A 43 5.62 -2.39 -14.31
N PRO A 44 5.71 -3.62 -14.87
CA PRO A 44 6.54 -4.68 -14.32
C PRO A 44 8.01 -4.28 -14.12
N THR A 45 8.55 -3.41 -14.97
CA THR A 45 9.93 -2.92 -14.88
C THR A 45 10.14 -1.97 -13.70
N GLN A 46 9.11 -1.22 -13.30
CA GLN A 46 9.16 -0.32 -12.14
C GLN A 46 9.15 -1.09 -10.82
N VAL A 47 8.42 -2.21 -10.76
CA VAL A 47 8.25 -3.03 -9.54
C VAL A 47 9.14 -4.27 -9.52
N GLN A 48 10.23 -4.29 -10.29
CA GLN A 48 11.12 -5.44 -10.41
C GLN A 48 11.88 -5.74 -9.10
N ASN A 49 12.25 -4.70 -8.35
CA ASN A 49 13.03 -4.79 -7.12
C ASN A 49 12.13 -4.57 -5.90
N GLU A 50 12.61 -4.97 -4.71
CA GLU A 50 11.92 -4.69 -3.45
C GLU A 50 11.80 -3.18 -3.19
N PRO A 51 10.64 -2.66 -2.75
CA PRO A 51 10.50 -1.26 -2.43
C PRO A 51 11.05 -0.92 -1.05
N GLN A 52 11.38 0.36 -0.85
CA GLN A 52 11.54 0.92 0.49
C GLN A 52 10.17 1.31 1.04
N VAL A 53 9.89 0.90 2.28
CA VAL A 53 8.61 1.14 2.95
C VAL A 53 8.84 1.85 4.28
N SER A 54 8.10 2.94 4.52
CA SER A 54 8.19 3.71 5.76
C SER A 54 6.81 4.14 6.25
N TRP A 55 6.61 4.14 7.57
CA TRP A 55 5.40 4.64 8.25
C TRP A 55 5.74 5.05 9.68
N ASP A 56 4.83 5.77 10.32
CA ASP A 56 4.95 6.12 11.74
C ASP A 56 4.72 4.86 12.60
N ALA A 57 5.79 4.36 13.21
CA ALA A 57 5.81 3.12 13.98
C ALA A 57 6.26 3.34 15.43
N ASP A 58 5.72 2.56 16.36
CA ASP A 58 6.21 2.48 17.74
C ASP A 58 7.47 1.60 17.80
N SER A 59 8.55 2.11 18.37
CA SER A 59 9.82 1.38 18.49
C SER A 59 9.75 0.17 19.43
N ASN A 60 8.71 0.05 20.26
CA ASN A 60 8.52 -1.07 21.18
C ASN A 60 7.57 -2.15 20.63
N ALA A 61 7.04 -1.97 19.42
CA ALA A 61 6.11 -2.91 18.79
C ALA A 61 6.77 -3.64 17.61
N LEU A 62 6.30 -4.87 17.38
CA LEU A 62 6.62 -5.61 16.16
C LEU A 62 5.48 -5.47 15.17
N TYR A 63 5.83 -5.27 13.90
CA TYR A 63 4.90 -5.09 12.80
C TYR A 63 5.10 -6.17 11.75
N THR A 64 4.04 -6.46 11.01
CA THR A 64 4.08 -7.36 9.85
C THR A 64 3.67 -6.56 8.63
N LEU A 65 4.51 -6.58 7.60
CA LEU A 65 4.20 -6.04 6.30
C LEU A 65 3.73 -7.16 5.39
N VAL A 66 2.60 -6.96 4.71
CA VAL A 66 2.04 -7.92 3.76
C VAL A 66 1.82 -7.22 2.43
N MET A 67 2.44 -7.75 1.37
CA MET A 67 2.08 -7.46 -0.01
C MET A 67 1.17 -8.58 -0.51
N ALA A 68 -0.07 -8.24 -0.84
CA ALA A 68 -1.05 -9.17 -1.38
C ALA A 68 -1.65 -8.60 -2.67
N GLY A 69 -1.92 -9.49 -3.62
CA GLY A 69 -2.58 -9.17 -4.88
C GLY A 69 -3.53 -10.30 -5.27
N TRP A 70 -4.26 -10.08 -6.35
CA TRP A 70 -5.04 -11.14 -7.00
C TRP A 70 -4.09 -11.94 -7.91
N LEU A 71 -4.15 -13.27 -7.85
CA LEU A 71 -3.51 -14.14 -8.83
C LEU A 71 -4.19 -14.03 -10.19
#